data_AF-A0A803Q7C0-F1
#
_entry.id   AF-A0A803Q7C0-F1
#
_cell.length_a   1.000
_cell.length_b   1.000
_cell.length_c   1.000
_cell.angle_alpha   90.00
_cell.angle_beta   90.00
_cell.angle_gamma   90.00
#
_symmetry.space_group_name_H-M   'P 1'
#
loop_
_entity.id
_entity.type
_entity.pdbx_description
1 polymer ?
#
loop_
_entity_poly.entity_id
_entity_poly.type
_entity_poly.pdbx_seq_one_letter_code
_entity_poly.pdbx_strand_id
1 'polypeptide(L)'
;MPKITGINPKHNHISFQCESMSTVENKLEEMDIKYEKRRVEEGGIFVDQLFFHDPDGLMIEICNCDNLPVIPLTEESVQSCSRISCNVNQMQQQQQQPVKISL
;
A
#
# COMPACT_ATOMS: atom_id res chain seq x y z
N MET A 1 12.93 19.16 -4.60
CA MET A 1 12.08 18.22 -3.84
C MET A 1 10.63 18.51 -4.20
N PRO A 2 9.78 17.49 -4.43
CA PRO A 2 8.35 17.69 -4.60
C PRO A 2 7.81 18.45 -3.39
N LYS A 3 6.91 19.41 -3.61
CA LYS A 3 6.23 20.09 -2.51
C LYS A 3 5.20 19.12 -1.94
N ILE A 4 5.42 18.65 -0.72
CA ILE A 4 4.42 17.84 0.01
C ILE A 4 3.17 18.72 0.15
N THR A 5 2.10 18.34 -0.55
CA THR A 5 0.78 18.98 -0.42
C THR A 5 0.07 18.43 0.83
N GLY A 6 -1.13 18.91 1.14
CA GLY A 6 -1.94 18.29 2.18
C GLY A 6 -2.13 16.78 1.92
N ILE A 7 -2.30 16.02 3.01
CA ILE A 7 -2.61 14.58 2.95
C ILE A 7 -3.92 14.41 2.18
N ASN A 8 -3.94 13.53 1.19
CA ASN A 8 -5.14 13.20 0.43
C ASN A 8 -5.27 11.69 0.29
N PRO A 9 -6.15 11.04 1.08
CA PRO A 9 -6.37 9.59 1.03
C PRO A 9 -6.75 9.02 -0.34
N LYS A 10 -7.19 9.86 -1.29
CA LYS A 10 -7.58 9.43 -2.65
C LYS A 10 -6.43 9.49 -3.67
N HIS A 11 -5.27 10.03 -3.31
CA HIS A 11 -4.11 10.05 -4.21
C HIS A 11 -3.45 8.67 -4.29
N ASN A 12 -2.60 8.46 -5.30
CA ASN A 12 -1.82 7.23 -5.43
C ASN A 12 -0.93 7.02 -4.20
N HIS A 13 -1.01 5.84 -3.59
CA HIS A 13 -0.27 5.48 -2.38
C HIS A 13 0.08 4.00 -2.38
N ILE A 14 1.02 3.62 -1.51
CA ILE A 14 1.35 2.23 -1.22
C ILE A 14 0.76 1.89 0.16
N SER A 15 0.05 0.77 0.24
CA SER A 15 -0.64 0.34 1.46
C SER A 15 0.11 -0.80 2.15
N PHE A 16 0.15 -0.76 3.49
CA PHE A 16 0.67 -1.85 4.32
C PHE A 16 -0.35 -2.24 5.39
N GLN A 17 -0.36 -3.52 5.74
CA GLN A 17 -1.15 -4.02 6.86
C GLN A 17 -0.34 -3.94 8.15
N CYS A 18 -1.01 -3.61 9.26
CA CYS A 18 -0.42 -3.67 10.59
C CYS A 18 -1.35 -4.40 11.58
N GLU A 19 -0.76 -5.01 12.61
CA GLU A 19 -1.49 -5.68 13.69
C GLU A 19 -2.12 -4.69 14.68
N SER A 20 -1.54 -3.49 14.82
CA SER A 20 -1.94 -2.52 15.84
C SER A 20 -1.80 -1.08 15.33
N MET A 21 -2.94 -0.46 15.03
CA MET A 21 -3.01 0.94 14.62
C MET A 21 -2.43 1.88 15.68
N SER A 22 -2.65 1.60 16.97
CA SER A 22 -2.15 2.44 18.05
C SER A 22 -0.62 2.45 18.13
N THR A 23 0.03 1.34 17.84
CA THR A 23 1.50 1.27 17.79
C THR A 23 2.04 2.15 16.67
N VAL A 24 1.36 2.17 15.52
CA VAL A 24 1.74 2.99 14.36
C VAL A 24 1.50 4.47 14.66
N GLU A 25 0.34 4.85 15.20
CA GLU A 25 0.02 6.23 15.61
C GLU A 25 1.08 6.78 16.57
N ASN A 26 1.39 6.04 17.63
CA ASN A 26 2.41 6.43 18.61
C ASN A 26 3.77 6.66 17.96
N LYS A 27 4.14 5.83 16.97
CA LYS A 27 5.45 5.97 16.31
C LYS A 27 5.50 7.17 15.37
N LEU A 28 4.41 7.46 14.66
CA LEU A 28 4.29 8.64 13.82
C LEU A 28 4.37 9.92 14.65
N GLU A 29 3.72 9.94 15.82
CA GLU A 29 3.78 11.06 16.77
C GLU A 29 5.18 11.27 17.35
N GLU A 30 5.88 10.20 17.73
CA GLU A 30 7.28 10.26 18.20
C GLU A 30 8.21 10.85 17.14
N MET A 31 7.91 10.61 15.86
CA MET A 31 8.68 11.09 14.72
C MET A 31 8.22 12.46 14.20
N ASP A 32 7.23 13.10 14.82
CA ASP A 32 6.59 14.35 14.36
C ASP A 32 6.06 14.27 12.90
N ILE A 33 5.59 13.08 12.50
CA ILE A 33 4.99 12.85 11.19
C ILE A 33 3.48 13.10 11.28
N LYS A 34 3.00 14.05 10.49
CA LYS A 34 1.57 14.33 10.36
C LYS A 34 0.88 13.18 9.62
N TYR A 35 -0.27 12.77 10.13
CA TYR A 35 -1.10 11.74 9.54
C TYR A 35 -2.58 12.14 9.54
N GLU A 36 -3.36 11.47 8.68
CA GLU A 36 -4.82 11.53 8.66
C GLU A 36 -5.36 10.14 8.97
N LYS A 37 -6.22 10.04 9.98
CA LYS A 37 -6.91 8.79 10.35
C LYS A 37 -8.29 8.75 9.74
N ARG A 38 -8.65 7.61 9.17
CA ARG A 38 -9.96 7.36 8.57
C ARG A 38 -10.49 6.00 9.00
N ARG A 39 -11.81 5.90 9.16
CA ARG A 39 -12.51 4.62 9.27
C ARG A 39 -13.40 4.44 8.05
N VAL A 40 -13.37 3.27 7.46
CA VAL A 40 -14.26 2.86 6.35
C VAL A 40 -15.01 1.59 6.73
N GLU A 41 -16.15 1.38 6.09
CA GLU A 41 -16.99 0.18 6.26
C GLU A 41 -17.00 -0.60 4.94
N GLU A 42 -16.58 -1.86 4.99
CA GLU A 42 -16.56 -2.77 3.84
C GLU A 42 -17.28 -4.06 4.23
N GLY A 43 -18.46 -4.32 3.66
CA GLY A 43 -19.21 -5.54 3.93
C GLY A 43 -19.62 -5.71 5.41
N GLY A 44 -19.82 -4.61 6.14
CA GLY A 44 -20.11 -4.62 7.58
C GLY A 44 -18.89 -4.76 8.49
N ILE A 45 -17.68 -4.77 7.92
CA ILE A 45 -16.41 -4.75 8.64
C ILE A 45 -15.87 -3.33 8.66
N PHE A 46 -15.45 -2.87 9.84
CA PHE A 46 -14.78 -1.57 9.97
C PHE A 46 -13.28 -1.75 9.80
N VAL A 47 -12.70 -0.95 8.90
CA VAL A 47 -11.25 -0.88 8.69
C VAL A 47 -10.79 0.52 9.04
N ASP A 48 -9.81 0.60 9.93
CA ASP A 48 -9.10 1.83 10.24
C ASP A 48 -7.90 1.97 9.31
N GLN A 49 -7.69 3.19 8.83
CA GLN A 49 -6.64 3.55 7.89
C GLN A 49 -5.91 4.80 8.41
N LEU A 50 -4.59 4.84 8.21
CA LEU A 50 -3.74 6.01 8.45
C LEU A 50 -3.05 6.40 7.16
N PHE A 51 -3.10 7.68 6.82
CA PHE A 51 -2.44 8.23 5.64
C PHE A 51 -1.39 9.24 6.06
N PHE A 52 -0.16 9.13 5.55
CA PHE A 52 0.91 10.10 5.81
C PHE A 52 1.95 10.09 4.69
N HIS A 53 2.73 11.17 4.61
CA HIS A 53 3.83 11.26 3.66
C HIS A 53 5.13 10.77 4.29
N ASP A 54 5.93 10.03 3.54
CA ASP A 54 7.33 9.80 3.89
C ASP A 54 8.18 11.08 3.66
N PRO A 55 9.46 11.10 4.04
CA PRO A 55 10.33 12.26 3.84
C PRO A 55 10.49 12.69 2.38
N ASP A 56 10.30 11.77 1.43
CA ASP A 56 10.40 12.02 -0.01
C ASP A 56 9.06 12.50 -0.61
N GLY A 57 7.98 12.49 0.17
CA GLY A 57 6.64 12.91 -0.21
C GLY A 57 5.77 11.82 -0.83
N LEU A 58 6.21 10.55 -0.83
CA LEU A 58 5.37 9.42 -1.21
C LEU A 58 4.26 9.23 -0.19
N MET A 59 3.06 8.93 -0.68
CA MET A 59 1.89 8.71 0.16
C MET A 59 1.86 7.26 0.62
N ILE A 60 1.75 7.06 1.93
CA ILE A 60 1.67 5.75 2.57
C ILE A 60 0.30 5.62 3.24
N GLU A 61 -0.31 4.45 3.07
CA GLU A 61 -1.47 4.01 3.84
C GLU A 61 -1.08 2.85 4.77
N ILE A 62 -1.55 2.89 6.01
CA ILE A 62 -1.51 1.74 6.93
C ILE A 62 -2.95 1.35 7.28
N CYS A 63 -3.31 0.07 7.11
CA CYS A 63 -4.62 -0.47 7.50
C CYS A 63 -4.54 -1.64 8.48
N ASN A 64 -5.60 -1.86 9.26
CA ASN A 64 -5.80 -3.07 10.09
C ASN A 64 -6.76 -4.08 9.42
N CYS A 65 -6.45 -4.46 8.19
CA CYS A 65 -7.30 -5.26 7.31
C CYS A 65 -7.50 -6.76 7.72
N ASP A 66 -7.34 -7.12 9.00
CA ASP A 66 -7.22 -8.51 9.48
C ASP A 66 -8.46 -9.39 9.24
N ASN A 67 -9.64 -8.78 9.14
CA ASN A 67 -10.93 -9.50 9.06
C ASN A 67 -11.60 -9.45 7.69
N LEU A 68 -10.95 -8.84 6.69
CA LEU A 68 -11.56 -8.78 5.35
C LEU A 68 -11.62 -10.20 4.76
N PRO A 69 -12.80 -10.64 4.25
CA PRO A 69 -12.94 -11.97 3.69
C PRO A 69 -12.07 -12.10 2.44
N VAL A 70 -11.08 -12.99 2.49
CA VAL A 70 -10.31 -13.37 1.31
C VAL A 70 -11.16 -14.32 0.48
N ILE A 71 -11.68 -13.84 -0.65
CA ILE A 71 -12.43 -14.65 -1.60
C ILE A 71 -11.46 -15.11 -2.68
N PRO A 72 -11.21 -16.43 -2.84
CA PRO A 72 -10.39 -16.93 -3.93
C PRO A 72 -10.97 -16.52 -5.29
N LEU A 73 -10.11 -15.98 -6.16
CA LEU A 73 -10.49 -15.75 -7.54
C LEU A 73 -10.58 -17.11 -8.24
N THR A 74 -11.79 -17.53 -8.60
CA THR A 74 -12.02 -18.74 -9.40
C THR A 74 -11.92 -18.42 -10.90
N GLU A 75 -11.62 -19.42 -11.73
CA GLU A 75 -11.55 -19.26 -13.20
C GLU A 75 -12.84 -18.71 -13.83
N GLU A 76 -13.98 -18.81 -13.14
CA GLU A 76 -15.26 -18.25 -13.58
C GLU A 76 -15.43 -16.77 -13.18
N SER A 77 -14.69 -16.29 -12.16
CA SER A 77 -14.76 -14.92 -11.65
C SER A 77 -13.87 -13.92 -12.41
N VAL A 78 -12.93 -14.41 -13.20
CA VAL A 78 -12.26 -13.61 -14.24
C VAL A 78 -13.23 -13.41 -15.39
N GLN A 79 -14.22 -12.54 -15.21
CA GLN A 79 -14.85 -11.92 -16.37
C GLN A 79 -13.72 -11.35 -17.21
N SER A 80 -13.62 -11.86 -18.44
CA SER A 80 -12.67 -11.41 -19.44
C SER A 80 -12.76 -9.89 -19.50
N CYS A 81 -11.81 -9.19 -18.87
CA CYS A 81 -11.50 -7.83 -19.29
C CYS A 81 -11.26 -8.00 -20.79
N SER A 82 -12.17 -7.47 -21.61
CA SER A 82 -11.94 -7.34 -23.05
C SER A 82 -10.52 -6.84 -23.17
N ARG A 83 -9.64 -7.63 -23.81
CA ARG A 83 -8.21 -7.36 -23.90
C ARG A 83 -8.01 -5.99 -24.54
N ILE A 84 -8.12 -4.92 -23.75
CA ILE A 84 -7.65 -3.60 -24.13
C ILE A 84 -6.14 -3.80 -24.12
N SER A 85 -5.55 -3.70 -25.30
CA SER A 85 -4.14 -3.87 -25.58
C SER A 85 -3.34 -2.79 -24.83
N CYS A 86 -3.10 -3.00 -23.54
CA CYS A 86 -2.14 -2.24 -22.77
C CYS A 86 -0.75 -2.67 -23.24
N ASN A 87 -0.15 -1.89 -24.15
CA ASN A 87 1.20 -2.11 -24.64
C ASN A 87 2.20 -1.75 -23.52
N VAL A 88 2.41 -2.67 -22.57
CA VAL A 88 3.39 -2.53 -21.49
C VAL A 88 4.74 -2.98 -22.03
N ASN A 89 5.54 -2.04 -22.50
CA ASN A 89 6.97 -2.28 -22.73
C ASN A 89 7.62 -2.61 -21.37
N GLN A 90 7.88 -3.90 -21.15
CA GLN A 90 8.67 -4.39 -20.02
C GLN A 90 10.14 -4.02 -20.23
N MET A 91 10.67 -3.10 -19.40
CA MET A 91 12.11 -3.11 -19.11
C MET A 91 12.36 -4.21 -18.08
N GLN A 92 12.95 -5.31 -18.54
CA GLN A 92 13.36 -6.45 -17.72
C GLN A 92 14.41 -6.03 -16.69
N GLN A 93 14.16 -6.39 -15.43
CA GLN A 93 15.14 -6.40 -14.36
C GLN A 93 16.27 -7.40 -14.70
N GLN A 94 17.51 -6.94 -14.70
CA GLN A 94 18.68 -7.82 -14.76
C GLN A 94 18.81 -8.61 -13.46
N GLN A 95 18.91 -9.93 -13.60
CA GLN A 95 19.08 -10.91 -12.55
C GLN A 95 20.45 -10.75 -11.87
N GLN A 96 20.47 -10.69 -10.53
CA GLN A 96 21.69 -10.82 -9.72
C GLN A 96 22.14 -12.30 -9.71
N GLN A 97 23.37 -12.58 -10.16
CA GLN A 97 24.01 -13.89 -10.03
C GLN A 97 24.72 -14.02 -8.67
N PRO A 98 24.82 -15.24 -8.09
CA PRO A 98 25.50 -15.45 -6.80
C PRO A 98 27.03 -15.32 -6.92
N VAL A 99 27.62 -14.54 -6.03
CA VAL A 99 29.07 -14.35 -5.89
C VAL A 99 29.71 -15.64 -5.36
N LYS A 100 30.60 -16.25 -6.15
CA LYS A 100 31.53 -17.28 -5.67
C LYS A 100 32.78 -16.60 -5.11
N ILE A 101 33.02 -16.77 -3.81
CA ILE A 101 34.28 -16.42 -3.16
C ILE A 101 35.26 -17.58 -3.40
N SER A 102 36.44 -17.27 -3.93
CA SER A 102 37.58 -18.19 -3.94
C SER A 102 38.72 -17.53 -3.19
N LEU A 103 39.31 -18.28 -2.25
CA LEU A 103 40.53 -17.92 -1.52
C LEU A 103 41.72 -17.73 -2.46
#